data_AF-A0A8D8H0G7-F1
#
_entry.id   AF-A0A8D8H0G7-F1
#
_cell.length_a   1.000
_cell.length_b   1.000
_cell.length_c   1.000
_cell.angle_alpha   90.00
_cell.angle_beta   90.00
_cell.angle_gamma   90.00
#
_symmetry.space_group_name_H-M   'P 1'
#
loop_
_entity.id
_entity.type
_entity.pdbx_description
1 polymer ?
#
loop_
_entity_poly.entity_id
_entity_poly.type
_entity_poly.pdbx_seq_one_letter_code
_entity_poly.pdbx_strand_id
1 'polypeptide(L)'
;MRHYKSMGCIASNQKSSNGCPAHFDCPNLTDRKSDKCYIHGKVYDIGEQVPSEETAGSCTILFCSGFNDTAHFSIAIIDCAEFFAPSGIDCVRQYRRGQCCSYGSVCGHSRNNLRTCSVGNETLYEGQRYAVKGDPCKICVCTVDSGGFPVENCIEQRCAFEFTDADKLLAGAAPVYEEGWCCPVDWRLRKLWTTNF
;
A
#
# COMPACT_ATOMS: atom_id res chain seq x y z
N MET A 1 -8.97 -11.45 0.13
CA MET A 1 -9.13 -11.39 -1.35
C MET A 1 -8.45 -10.20 -1.99
N ARG A 2 -8.12 -9.11 -1.26
CA ARG A 2 -7.44 -7.94 -1.84
C ARG A 2 -6.00 -8.25 -2.30
N HIS A 3 -5.27 -9.17 -1.65
CA HIS A 3 -3.93 -9.59 -2.11
C HIS A 3 -3.92 -10.25 -3.49
N TYR A 4 -4.87 -11.14 -3.79
CA TYR A 4 -4.95 -11.75 -5.12
C TYR A 4 -5.21 -10.71 -6.20
N LYS A 5 -6.08 -9.73 -5.91
CA LYS A 5 -6.33 -8.61 -6.82
C LYS A 5 -5.08 -7.73 -7.00
N SER A 6 -4.33 -7.45 -5.93
CA SER A 6 -3.12 -6.62 -6.03
C SER A 6 -2.04 -7.28 -6.88
N MET A 7 -1.95 -8.61 -6.88
CA MET A 7 -1.03 -9.37 -7.76
C MET A 7 -1.54 -9.54 -9.20
N GLY A 8 -2.76 -9.06 -9.50
CA GLY A 8 -3.41 -9.24 -10.79
C GLY A 8 -3.94 -10.65 -11.02
N CYS A 9 -4.17 -11.45 -9.97
CA CYS A 9 -4.76 -12.78 -10.11
C CYS A 9 -6.22 -12.71 -10.53
N ILE A 10 -6.64 -13.69 -11.32
CA ILE A 10 -7.98 -13.81 -11.89
C ILE A 10 -8.79 -14.76 -11.02
N ALA A 11 -9.95 -14.30 -10.55
CA ALA A 11 -10.86 -15.15 -9.78
C ALA A 11 -11.52 -16.18 -10.70
N SER A 12 -11.61 -17.44 -10.26
CA SER A 12 -12.31 -18.45 -11.04
C SER A 12 -13.82 -18.22 -11.05
N ASN A 13 -14.47 -18.66 -12.14
CA ASN A 13 -15.93 -18.58 -12.29
C ASN A 13 -16.68 -19.55 -11.35
N GLN A 14 -15.98 -20.56 -10.83
CA GLN A 14 -16.53 -21.49 -9.86
C GLN A 14 -16.60 -20.83 -8.48
N LYS A 15 -17.74 -20.94 -7.81
CA LYS A 15 -17.92 -20.42 -6.45
C LYS A 15 -17.99 -21.55 -5.44
N SER A 16 -17.41 -21.34 -4.27
CA SER A 16 -17.64 -22.19 -3.10
C SER A 16 -19.05 -21.99 -2.54
N SER A 17 -19.45 -22.84 -1.60
CA SER A 17 -20.76 -22.76 -0.91
C SER A 17 -21.04 -21.39 -0.27
N ASN A 18 -19.99 -20.62 0.03
CA ASN A 18 -20.09 -19.31 0.66
C ASN A 18 -20.04 -18.15 -0.36
N GLY A 19 -20.13 -18.43 -1.66
CA GLY A 19 -20.16 -17.43 -2.73
C GLY A 19 -18.79 -16.84 -3.13
N CYS A 20 -17.71 -17.28 -2.48
CA CYS A 20 -16.34 -16.91 -2.81
C CYS A 20 -15.82 -17.70 -4.03
N PRO A 21 -15.02 -17.11 -4.94
CA PRO A 21 -14.24 -17.86 -5.92
C PRO A 21 -13.55 -19.10 -5.31
N ALA A 22 -13.67 -20.24 -5.99
CA ALA A 22 -13.11 -21.51 -5.54
C ALA A 22 -11.58 -21.52 -5.57
N HIS A 23 -10.99 -20.78 -6.52
CA HIS A 23 -9.54 -20.58 -6.65
C HIS A 23 -9.25 -19.26 -7.38
N PHE A 24 -7.97 -18.87 -7.41
CA PHE A 24 -7.47 -17.73 -8.16
C PHE A 24 -6.32 -18.20 -9.05
N ASP A 25 -6.38 -17.84 -10.32
CA ASP A 25 -5.29 -18.07 -11.26
C ASP A 25 -4.32 -16.88 -11.19
N CYS A 26 -3.08 -17.16 -10.80
CA CYS A 26 -2.04 -16.15 -10.58
C CYS A 26 -0.86 -16.41 -11.53
N PRO A 27 -0.99 -16.14 -12.84
CA PRO A 27 0.09 -16.39 -13.81
C PRO A 27 1.37 -15.61 -13.45
N ASN A 28 1.23 -14.41 -12.88
CA ASN A 28 2.32 -13.58 -12.39
C ASN A 28 3.08 -14.17 -11.18
N LEU A 29 2.65 -15.30 -10.61
CA LEU A 29 3.37 -16.04 -9.57
C LEU A 29 4.02 -17.33 -10.09
N THR A 30 3.32 -18.08 -10.94
CA THR A 30 3.80 -19.37 -11.43
C THR A 30 4.88 -19.23 -12.51
N ASP A 31 4.83 -18.15 -13.28
CA ASP A 31 5.69 -17.97 -14.46
C ASP A 31 6.80 -16.94 -14.23
N ARG A 32 7.14 -16.69 -12.95
CA ARG A 32 8.18 -15.72 -12.59
C ARG A 32 9.55 -16.20 -13.06
N LYS A 33 10.15 -15.43 -13.95
CA LYS A 33 11.56 -15.57 -14.33
C LYS A 33 12.46 -15.02 -13.24
N SER A 34 13.59 -15.68 -13.01
CA SER A 34 14.58 -15.28 -12.00
C SER A 34 15.27 -13.96 -12.33
N ASP A 35 15.26 -13.51 -13.58
CA ASP A 35 15.93 -12.29 -14.07
C ASP A 35 15.00 -11.06 -14.12
N LYS A 36 13.82 -11.12 -13.48
CA LYS A 36 12.83 -10.04 -13.45
C LYS A 36 12.32 -9.76 -12.04
N CYS A 37 11.92 -8.52 -11.78
CA CYS A 37 11.21 -8.16 -10.55
C CYS A 37 9.70 -8.05 -10.79
N TYR A 38 8.90 -8.39 -9.78
CA TYR A 38 7.43 -8.44 -9.89
C TYR A 38 6.78 -7.68 -8.74
N ILE A 39 5.95 -6.69 -9.06
CA ILE A 39 5.14 -5.96 -8.07
C ILE A 39 3.86 -5.43 -8.72
N HIS A 40 2.76 -5.53 -8.00
CA HIS A 40 1.40 -5.14 -8.36
C HIS A 40 0.93 -5.69 -9.72
N GLY A 41 1.33 -6.93 -10.01
CA GLY A 41 1.06 -7.58 -11.30
C GLY A 41 1.86 -7.02 -12.49
N LYS A 42 2.86 -6.16 -12.25
CA LYS A 42 3.79 -5.63 -13.25
C LYS A 42 5.14 -6.32 -13.16
N VAL A 43 5.85 -6.33 -14.28
CA VAL A 43 7.17 -6.95 -14.45
C VAL A 43 8.17 -5.85 -14.78
N TYR A 44 9.35 -5.93 -14.16
CA TYR A 44 10.43 -4.98 -14.33
C TYR A 44 11.74 -5.70 -14.66
N ASP A 45 12.50 -5.12 -15.57
CA ASP A 45 13.83 -5.54 -15.97
C ASP A 45 14.89 -4.99 -14.99
N ILE A 46 16.00 -5.70 -14.87
CA ILE A 46 17.15 -5.23 -14.08
C ILE A 46 17.60 -3.86 -14.63
N GLY A 47 17.71 -2.89 -13.73
CA GLY A 47 18.01 -1.48 -14.04
C GLY A 47 16.78 -0.58 -14.08
N GLU A 48 15.56 -1.13 -14.10
CA GLU A 48 14.34 -0.32 -14.10
C GLU A 48 13.97 0.17 -12.70
N GLN A 49 13.52 1.43 -12.64
CA GLN A 49 12.92 2.01 -11.46
C GLN A 49 11.40 1.80 -11.52
N VAL A 50 10.81 1.37 -10.40
CA VAL A 50 9.37 1.32 -10.25
C VAL A 50 8.80 2.75 -10.22
N PRO A 51 7.80 3.08 -11.05
CA PRO A 51 7.18 4.41 -11.06
C PRO A 51 6.61 4.81 -9.69
N SER A 52 6.67 6.10 -9.35
CA SER A 52 6.28 6.59 -8.02
C SER A 52 4.79 6.43 -7.73
N GLU A 53 3.94 6.32 -8.75
CA GLU A 53 2.53 6.01 -8.60
C GLU A 53 2.28 4.59 -8.06
N GLU A 54 3.21 3.66 -8.28
CA GLU A 54 3.14 2.29 -7.76
C GLU A 54 3.50 2.22 -6.29
N THR A 55 4.35 3.14 -5.82
CA THR A 55 4.79 3.26 -4.43
C THR A 55 4.17 4.46 -3.71
N ALA A 56 3.06 4.98 -4.25
CA ALA A 56 2.39 6.14 -3.71
C ALA A 56 1.98 5.90 -2.24
N GLY A 57 2.44 6.77 -1.35
CA GLY A 57 2.17 6.69 0.08
C GLY A 57 3.01 5.68 0.88
N SER A 58 3.83 4.82 0.26
CA SER A 58 4.59 3.77 0.99
C SER A 58 5.94 4.23 1.55
N CYS A 59 6.41 5.43 1.20
CA CYS A 59 7.76 5.90 1.50
C CYS A 59 8.88 5.00 1.00
N THR A 60 8.62 4.23 -0.06
CA THR A 60 9.64 3.39 -0.68
C THR A 60 9.89 3.81 -2.12
N ILE A 61 11.16 3.75 -2.50
CA ILE A 61 11.59 3.79 -3.90
C ILE A 61 12.17 2.42 -4.20
N LEU A 62 11.69 1.81 -5.28
CA LEU A 62 12.08 0.46 -5.65
C LEU A 62 12.82 0.50 -6.98
N PHE A 63 13.97 -0.17 -7.02
CA PHE A 63 14.75 -0.39 -8.23
C PHE A 63 14.92 -1.89 -8.41
N CYS A 64 14.66 -2.39 -9.62
CA CYS A 64 14.96 -3.78 -9.93
C CYS A 64 16.47 -3.93 -10.14
N SER A 65 17.11 -4.69 -9.27
CA SER A 65 18.55 -4.93 -9.25
C SER A 65 18.81 -6.41 -9.49
N GLY A 66 20.02 -6.75 -9.97
CA GLY A 66 20.43 -8.12 -10.22
C GLY A 66 21.71 -8.48 -9.48
N PHE A 67 21.77 -9.69 -8.93
CA PHE A 67 23.00 -10.31 -8.45
C PHE A 67 23.01 -11.77 -8.88
N ASN A 68 24.09 -12.23 -9.54
CA ASN A 68 24.22 -13.58 -10.10
C ASN A 68 22.97 -14.01 -10.89
N ASP A 69 22.54 -13.17 -11.84
CA ASP A 69 21.35 -13.39 -12.69
C ASP A 69 20.02 -13.60 -11.94
N THR A 70 19.99 -13.24 -10.65
CA THR A 70 18.79 -13.24 -9.82
C THR A 70 18.36 -11.80 -9.52
N ALA A 71 17.19 -11.43 -9.99
CA ALA A 71 16.59 -10.13 -9.82
C ALA A 71 15.90 -10.00 -8.45
N HIS A 72 16.03 -8.83 -7.84
CA HIS A 72 15.40 -8.46 -6.58
C HIS A 72 15.17 -6.95 -6.54
N PHE A 73 14.25 -6.48 -5.70
CA PHE A 73 14.12 -5.05 -5.47
C PHE A 73 15.19 -4.55 -4.49
N SER A 74 16.01 -3.60 -4.94
CA SER A 74 16.73 -2.70 -4.04
C SER A 74 15.76 -1.62 -3.55
N ILE A 75 15.66 -1.46 -2.23
CA ILE A 75 14.67 -0.60 -1.57
C ILE A 75 15.40 0.59 -0.95
N ALA A 76 15.01 1.79 -1.33
CA ALA A 76 15.34 2.99 -0.58
C ALA A 76 14.12 3.45 0.22
N ILE A 77 14.30 3.66 1.52
CA ILE A 77 13.25 4.13 2.43
C ILE A 77 13.40 5.65 2.56
N ILE A 78 12.30 6.37 2.39
CA ILE A 78 12.25 7.81 2.59
C ILE A 78 12.00 8.08 4.07
N ASP A 79 13.00 8.67 4.72
CA ASP A 79 12.90 9.13 6.09
C ASP A 79 12.11 10.44 6.16
N CYS A 80 10.87 10.38 6.66
CA CYS A 80 10.07 11.58 6.85
C CYS A 80 10.50 12.33 8.12
N ALA A 81 10.70 13.65 8.02
CA ALA A 81 11.09 14.51 9.14
C ALA A 81 10.14 14.36 10.37
N GLU A 82 8.88 14.07 10.10
CA GLU A 82 7.84 13.81 11.09
C GLU A 82 8.04 12.60 12.00
N PHE A 83 8.93 11.67 11.64
CA PHE A 83 9.27 10.53 12.49
C PHE A 83 10.30 10.90 13.56
N PHE A 84 11.04 11.99 13.36
CA PHE A 84 12.09 12.44 14.29
C PHE A 84 11.61 13.52 15.26
N ALA A 85 10.43 14.11 15.01
CA ALA A 85 9.84 15.10 15.90
C ALA A 85 8.32 14.95 15.96
N PRO A 86 7.72 14.94 17.16
CA PRO A 86 6.27 14.99 17.29
C PRO A 86 5.75 16.25 16.60
N SER A 87 4.54 16.17 16.04
CA SER A 87 3.85 17.38 15.60
C SER A 87 3.75 18.35 16.78
N GLY A 88 4.18 19.59 16.58
CA GLY A 88 4.00 20.63 17.60
C GLY A 88 2.53 20.69 18.06
N ILE A 89 2.33 21.00 19.34
CA ILE A 89 1.00 21.30 19.87
C ILE A 89 0.39 22.39 18.98
N ASP A 90 -0.83 22.16 18.50
CA ASP A 90 -1.55 23.08 17.60
C ASP A 90 -1.06 23.15 16.14
N CYS A 91 -0.42 22.09 15.64
CA CYS A 91 -0.01 21.98 14.23
C CYS A 91 -0.81 20.92 13.44
N VAL A 92 -1.09 21.21 12.17
CA VAL A 92 -1.65 20.25 11.20
C VAL A 92 -0.61 19.99 10.11
N ARG A 93 -0.18 18.74 9.98
CA ARG A 93 0.70 18.30 8.89
C ARG A 93 -0.02 18.36 7.55
N GLN A 94 0.67 18.87 6.55
CA GLN A 94 0.12 19.11 5.22
C GLN A 94 0.67 18.07 4.24
N TYR A 95 -0.22 17.42 3.51
CA TYR A 95 0.09 16.35 2.56
C TYR A 95 -0.49 16.66 1.19
N ARG A 96 0.16 16.13 0.15
CA ARG A 96 -0.44 16.02 -1.18
C ARG A 96 -0.88 14.57 -1.42
N ARG A 97 -1.78 14.39 -2.38
CA ARG A 97 -2.23 13.07 -2.83
C ARG A 97 -1.02 12.20 -3.20
N GLY A 98 -0.95 11.00 -2.62
CA GLY A 98 0.12 10.03 -2.91
C GLY A 98 1.47 10.35 -2.27
N GLN A 99 1.63 11.47 -1.57
CA GLN A 99 2.84 11.74 -0.81
C GLN A 99 2.85 10.92 0.48
N CYS A 100 4.01 10.35 0.74
CA CYS A 100 4.23 9.56 1.93
C CYS A 100 4.57 10.44 3.16
N CYS A 101 5.38 11.48 2.95
CA CYS A 101 5.74 12.46 3.98
C CYS A 101 4.90 13.73 3.85
N SER A 102 4.69 14.44 4.95
CA SER A 102 4.20 15.82 4.89
C SER A 102 5.22 16.74 4.22
N TYR A 103 4.75 17.71 3.46
CA TYR A 103 5.61 18.77 2.89
C TYR A 103 5.76 19.98 3.83
N GLY A 104 5.05 19.97 4.96
CA GLY A 104 5.07 21.04 5.92
C GLY A 104 3.99 20.88 6.98
N SER A 105 3.84 21.92 7.80
CA SER A 105 2.78 21.99 8.82
C SER A 105 2.27 23.43 8.93
N VAL A 106 1.00 23.58 9.29
CA VAL A 106 0.39 24.87 9.62
C VAL A 106 0.04 24.84 11.09
N CYS A 107 0.52 25.83 11.84
CA CYS A 107 0.44 25.85 13.29
C CYS A 107 -0.21 27.14 13.82
N GLY A 108 -0.65 27.09 15.08
CA GLY A 108 -1.09 28.28 15.81
C GLY A 108 -2.32 28.92 15.17
N HIS A 109 -2.37 30.25 15.20
CA HIS A 109 -3.48 31.02 14.66
C HIS A 109 -3.73 30.73 13.16
N SER A 110 -2.68 30.49 12.37
CA SER A 110 -2.79 30.16 10.95
C SER A 110 -3.54 28.86 10.70
N ARG A 111 -3.51 27.91 11.64
CA ARG A 111 -4.26 26.66 11.54
C ARG A 111 -5.76 26.92 11.51
N ASN A 112 -6.23 27.88 12.30
CA ASN A 112 -7.66 28.20 12.40
C ASN A 112 -8.22 28.88 11.14
N ASN A 113 -7.33 29.34 10.25
CA ASN A 113 -7.70 29.87 8.94
C ASN A 113 -7.79 28.79 7.86
N LEU A 114 -7.39 27.54 8.17
CA LEU A 114 -7.55 26.43 7.23
C LEU A 114 -9.04 26.11 7.05
N ARG A 115 -9.42 25.88 5.80
CA ARG A 115 -10.72 25.32 5.47
C ARG A 115 -10.83 23.90 6.03
N THR A 116 -12.05 23.39 6.15
CA THR A 116 -12.29 22.07 6.74
C THR A 116 -13.13 21.17 5.85
N CYS A 117 -12.93 19.86 6.01
CA CYS A 117 -13.77 18.83 5.41
C CYS A 117 -14.54 18.11 6.52
N SER A 118 -15.83 17.88 6.30
CA SER A 118 -16.62 16.96 7.13
C SER A 118 -16.48 15.54 6.58
N VAL A 119 -15.86 14.64 7.35
CA VAL A 119 -15.66 13.24 6.99
C VAL A 119 -16.34 12.37 8.05
N GLY A 120 -17.54 11.88 7.72
CA GLY A 120 -18.38 11.21 8.71
C GLY A 120 -18.73 12.16 9.86
N ASN A 121 -18.32 11.83 11.07
CA ASN A 121 -18.52 12.65 12.27
C ASN A 121 -17.28 13.48 12.65
N GLU A 122 -16.22 13.46 11.84
CA GLU A 122 -14.98 14.17 12.09
C GLU A 122 -14.88 15.41 11.21
N THR A 123 -14.29 16.47 11.76
CA THR A 123 -13.92 17.68 11.01
C THR A 123 -12.40 17.69 10.87
N LEU A 124 -11.93 17.63 9.63
CA LEU A 124 -10.50 17.61 9.30
C LEU A 124 -10.11 18.95 8.69
N TYR A 125 -8.87 19.38 8.92
CA TYR A 125 -8.34 20.59 8.29
C TYR A 125 -7.84 20.29 6.88
N GLU A 126 -7.92 21.28 6.00
CA GLU A 126 -7.35 21.18 4.66
C GLU A 126 -5.87 20.80 4.70
N GLY A 127 -5.48 19.90 3.79
CA GLY A 127 -4.15 19.30 3.71
C GLY A 127 -3.92 18.15 4.70
N GLN A 128 -4.83 17.89 5.64
CA GLN A 128 -4.71 16.79 6.59
C GLN A 128 -4.97 15.44 5.91
N ARG A 129 -4.04 14.49 6.08
CA ARG A 129 -4.19 13.10 5.65
C ARG A 129 -5.01 12.29 6.65
N TYR A 130 -5.87 11.40 6.17
CA TYR A 130 -6.65 10.48 6.99
C TYR A 130 -6.89 9.14 6.29
N ALA A 131 -7.08 8.08 7.08
CA ALA A 131 -7.55 6.78 6.60
C ALA A 131 -9.09 6.76 6.62
N VAL A 132 -9.72 6.20 5.59
CA VAL A 132 -11.18 6.12 5.52
C VAL A 132 -11.70 5.06 6.49
N LYS A 133 -12.58 5.47 7.41
CA LYS A 133 -13.23 4.53 8.32
C LYS A 133 -14.06 3.51 7.53
N GLY A 134 -13.82 2.22 7.80
CA GLY A 134 -14.48 1.12 7.09
C GLY A 134 -13.81 0.72 5.77
N ASP A 135 -12.85 1.50 5.26
CA ASP A 135 -12.02 1.12 4.12
C ASP A 135 -10.54 1.44 4.40
N PRO A 136 -9.84 0.58 5.14
CA PRO A 136 -8.48 0.86 5.61
C PRO A 136 -7.45 0.95 4.47
N CYS A 137 -7.79 0.52 3.26
CA CYS A 137 -6.91 0.71 2.10
C CYS A 137 -7.04 2.08 1.45
N LYS A 138 -8.03 2.87 1.83
CA LYS A 138 -8.25 4.17 1.20
C LYS A 138 -7.68 5.25 2.09
N ILE A 139 -6.65 5.92 1.58
CA ILE A 139 -6.00 7.04 2.25
C ILE A 139 -6.34 8.31 1.47
N CYS A 140 -6.81 9.32 2.18
CA CYS A 140 -7.28 10.56 1.59
C CYS A 140 -6.58 11.77 2.21
N VAL A 141 -6.62 12.88 1.48
CA VAL A 141 -6.23 14.20 1.97
C VAL A 141 -7.45 15.11 1.95
N CYS A 142 -7.79 15.74 3.07
CA CYS A 142 -8.85 16.75 3.10
C CYS A 142 -8.49 17.89 2.14
N THR A 143 -9.29 18.06 1.09
CA THR A 143 -9.06 19.04 0.02
C THR A 143 -10.37 19.74 -0.27
N VAL A 144 -10.32 21.07 -0.39
CA VAL A 144 -11.49 21.89 -0.65
C VAL A 144 -11.28 22.63 -1.97
N ASP A 145 -12.25 22.59 -2.87
CA ASP A 145 -12.16 23.33 -4.15
C ASP A 145 -12.24 24.85 -3.94
N SER A 146 -12.10 25.63 -5.01
CA SER A 146 -12.21 27.10 -4.93
C SER A 146 -13.59 27.60 -4.48
N GLY A 147 -14.64 26.78 -4.60
CA GLY A 147 -15.99 27.08 -4.16
C GLY A 147 -16.26 26.75 -2.69
N GLY A 148 -15.32 26.09 -2.01
CA GLY A 148 -15.49 25.69 -0.61
C GLY A 148 -16.05 24.28 -0.42
N PHE A 149 -16.15 23.46 -1.48
CA PHE A 149 -16.71 22.11 -1.41
C PHE A 149 -15.62 21.04 -1.23
N PRO A 150 -15.87 19.99 -0.42
CA PRO A 150 -14.95 18.86 -0.30
C PRO A 150 -14.76 18.13 -1.64
N VAL A 151 -13.51 17.85 -2.00
CA VAL A 151 -13.15 17.08 -3.19
C VAL A 151 -12.56 15.74 -2.78
N GLU A 152 -12.98 14.67 -3.47
CA GLU A 152 -12.38 13.36 -3.27
C GLU A 152 -10.91 13.38 -3.71
N ASN A 153 -10.00 13.27 -2.74
CA ASN A 153 -8.57 13.31 -2.98
C ASN A 153 -7.88 12.11 -2.32
N CYS A 154 -8.21 10.92 -2.84
CA CYS A 154 -7.83 9.65 -2.25
C CYS A 154 -6.92 8.83 -3.16
N ILE A 155 -6.14 7.95 -2.54
CA ILE A 155 -5.41 6.87 -3.18
C ILE A 155 -5.78 5.54 -2.53
N GLU A 156 -5.70 4.47 -3.31
CA GLU A 156 -5.75 3.13 -2.79
C GLU A 156 -4.32 2.70 -2.44
N GLN A 157 -4.11 2.40 -1.15
CA GLN A 157 -2.84 1.88 -0.65
C GLN A 157 -2.59 0.52 -1.26
N ARG A 158 -1.41 0.35 -1.85
CA ARG A 158 -0.93 -0.93 -2.36
C ARG A 158 -0.02 -1.58 -1.33
N CYS A 159 -0.13 -2.90 -1.22
CA CYS A 159 0.58 -3.65 -0.19
C CYS A 159 1.98 -4.03 -0.64
N ALA A 160 2.94 -3.89 0.26
CA ALA A 160 4.37 -4.08 0.00
C ALA A 160 4.84 -5.55 -0.05
N PHE A 161 3.95 -6.51 0.19
CA PHE A 161 4.33 -7.90 0.46
C PHE A 161 5.07 -8.60 -0.69
N GLU A 162 4.92 -8.14 -1.93
CA GLU A 162 5.64 -8.72 -3.07
C GLU A 162 7.15 -8.46 -3.04
N PHE A 163 7.60 -7.51 -2.23
CA PHE A 163 9.02 -7.27 -1.98
C PHE A 163 9.43 -7.43 -0.50
N THR A 164 8.52 -7.31 0.46
CA THR A 164 8.82 -7.55 1.89
C THR A 164 8.70 -9.01 2.31
N ASP A 165 7.83 -9.79 1.65
CA ASP A 165 7.50 -11.18 1.99
C ASP A 165 7.49 -12.07 0.74
N ALA A 166 8.34 -11.75 -0.24
CA ALA A 166 8.39 -12.42 -1.54
C ALA A 166 8.64 -13.93 -1.40
N ASP A 167 9.51 -14.32 -0.47
CA ASP A 167 9.84 -15.71 -0.15
C ASP A 167 8.62 -16.49 0.37
N LYS A 168 7.86 -15.91 1.31
CA LYS A 168 6.64 -16.52 1.85
C LYS A 168 5.58 -16.63 0.77
N LEU A 169 5.44 -15.59 -0.05
CA LEU A 169 4.51 -15.57 -1.16
C LEU A 169 4.83 -16.69 -2.17
N LEU A 170 6.11 -16.83 -2.57
CA LEU A 170 6.58 -17.87 -3.48
C LEU A 170 6.48 -19.29 -2.88
N ALA A 171 6.60 -19.42 -1.55
CA ALA A 171 6.36 -20.67 -0.83
C ALA A 171 4.87 -21.03 -0.74
N GLY A 172 3.96 -20.23 -1.30
CA GLY A 172 2.52 -20.48 -1.28
C GLY A 172 1.90 -20.23 0.09
N ALA A 173 2.49 -19.36 0.91
CA ALA A 173 1.94 -18.99 2.20
C ALA A 173 0.59 -18.28 2.04
N ALA A 174 -0.34 -18.57 2.96
CA ALA A 174 -1.64 -17.90 3.00
C ALA A 174 -1.54 -16.60 3.83
N PRO A 175 -2.01 -15.45 3.35
CA PRO A 175 -1.94 -14.20 4.09
C PRO A 175 -2.90 -14.21 5.29
N VAL A 176 -2.46 -13.60 6.39
CA VAL A 176 -3.24 -13.34 7.60
C VAL A 176 -3.62 -11.88 7.61
N TYR A 177 -4.91 -11.61 7.76
CA TYR A 177 -5.45 -10.26 7.87
C TYR A 177 -6.05 -10.06 9.26
N GLU A 178 -5.89 -8.85 9.79
CA GLU A 178 -6.57 -8.38 10.98
C GLU A 178 -7.69 -7.41 10.60
N GLU A 179 -8.69 -7.30 11.47
CA GLU A 179 -9.77 -6.34 11.29
C GLU A 179 -9.22 -4.91 11.30
N GLY A 180 -9.66 -4.08 10.35
CA GLY A 180 -9.18 -2.71 10.21
C GLY A 180 -7.84 -2.55 9.49
N TRP A 181 -7.21 -3.63 9.03
CA TRP A 181 -5.96 -3.56 8.26
C TRP A 181 -6.20 -3.73 6.75
N CYS A 182 -5.52 -2.91 5.95
CA CYS A 182 -5.57 -3.03 4.49
C CYS A 182 -4.79 -4.24 3.96
N CYS A 183 -3.60 -4.44 4.52
CA CYS A 183 -2.60 -5.39 4.04
C CYS A 183 -2.44 -6.58 5.00
N PRO A 184 -1.92 -7.72 4.52
CA PRO A 184 -1.59 -8.84 5.40
C PRO A 184 -0.64 -8.39 6.51
N VAL A 185 -0.91 -8.84 7.73
CA VAL A 185 -0.04 -8.61 8.90
C VAL A 185 0.92 -9.77 9.13
N ASP A 186 0.61 -10.96 8.60
CA ASP A 186 1.43 -12.15 8.72
C ASP A 186 1.10 -13.17 7.59
N TRP A 187 1.82 -14.29 7.55
CA TRP A 187 1.71 -15.34 6.54
C TRP A 187 1.77 -16.74 7.17
N ARG A 188 0.81 -17.60 6.81
CA ARG A 188 0.78 -19.01 7.23
C ARG A 188 1.39 -19.88 6.16
N LEU A 189 2.58 -20.40 6.43
CA LEU A 189 3.18 -21.46 5.61
C LEU A 189 2.37 -22.75 5.73
N ARG A 190 2.25 -23.49 4.63
CA ARG A 190 1.78 -24.87 4.70
C ARG A 190 2.79 -25.66 5.54
N LYS A 191 2.32 -26.33 6.60
CA LYS A 191 3.12 -27.38 7.23
C LYS A 191 3.40 -28.44 6.19
N LEU A 192 4.65 -28.54 5.76
CA LEU A 192 5.11 -29.71 5.02
C LEU A 192 4.95 -30.88 5.99
N TRP A 193 4.03 -31.80 5.69
CA TRP A 193 4.02 -33.09 6.34
C TRP A 193 5.29 -33.79 5.87
N THR A 194 6.34 -33.78 6.69
CA THR A 194 7.47 -34.68 6.50
C THR A 194 6.95 -36.10 6.69
N THR A 195 6.60 -36.76 5.59
CA THR A 195 6.54 -38.21 5.55
C THR A 195 7.98 -38.71 5.69
N ASN A 196 8.36 -38.99 6.94
CA ASN A 196 9.53 -39.82 7.20
C ASN A 196 9.20 -41.23 6.68
N PHE A 197 9.90 -41.65 5.62
CA PHE A 197 10.00 -43.05 5.22
C PHE A 197 11.05 -43.75 6.07
#